data_AF-A0A1Z5L3M7-F1
#
_entry.id   AF-A0A1Z5L3M7-F1
#
_cell.length_a   1.000
_cell.length_b   1.000
_cell.length_c   1.000
_cell.angle_alpha   90.00
_cell.angle_beta   90.00
_cell.angle_gamma   90.00
#
_symmetry.space_group_name_H-M   'P 1'
#
loop_
_entity.id
_entity.type
_entity.pdbx_description
1 polymer ?
#
loop_
_entity_poly.entity_id
_entity_poly.type
_entity_poly.pdbx_seq_one_letter_code
_entity_poly.pdbx_strand_id
1 'polypeptide(L)'
;MANRERSRRRPEPDGVQRGLVGEIIQRFEKRGYKLVALKFMQAGEELLKKHYADLAGRPFFNGLVQYMQMGPVVPMVWEGANVVATARDMIGQTDPLKSNPGT
;
A
#
# COMPACT_ATOMS: atom_id res chain seq x y z
N MET A 1 18.99 15.73 14.73
CA MET A 1 18.55 15.71 13.32
C MET A 1 17.52 14.60 13.19
N ALA A 2 16.26 14.92 12.87
CA ALA A 2 15.18 13.93 12.85
C ALA A 2 15.31 13.00 11.63
N ASN A 3 15.39 11.69 11.86
CA ASN A 3 15.41 10.67 10.81
C ASN A 3 14.14 10.80 9.94
N ARG A 4 14.31 11.14 8.65
CA ARG A 4 13.22 11.17 7.67
C ARG A 4 13.04 9.78 7.08
N GLU A 5 12.04 9.07 7.57
CA GLU A 5 11.66 7.76 7.06
C GLU A 5 10.78 7.90 5.81
N ARG A 6 10.93 6.96 4.86
CA ARG A 6 10.11 6.87 3.65
C ARG A 6 9.31 5.57 3.66
N SER A 7 7.99 5.69 3.59
CA SER A 7 7.08 4.55 3.53
C SER A 7 6.56 4.38 2.12
N ARG A 8 6.73 3.17 1.56
CA ARG A 8 6.14 2.79 0.26
C ARG A 8 4.82 2.08 0.52
N ARG A 9 3.72 2.65 0.05
CA ARG A 9 2.37 2.07 0.15
C ARG A 9 1.80 1.88 -1.24
N ARG A 10 0.96 0.88 -1.42
CA ARG A 10 0.27 0.62 -2.69
C ARG A 10 -1.15 0.18 -2.33
N PRO A 11 -2.19 0.92 -2.77
CA PRO A 11 -3.55 0.43 -2.73
C PRO A 11 -3.60 -0.86 -3.52
N GLU A 12 -4.17 -1.88 -2.90
CA GLU A 12 -4.56 -3.09 -3.59
C GLU A 12 -5.52 -2.74 -4.74
N PRO A 13 -5.57 -3.57 -5.79
CA PRO A 13 -6.42 -3.32 -6.96
C PRO A 13 -7.89 -3.04 -6.59
N ASP A 14 -8.39 -3.65 -5.50
CA ASP A 14 -9.73 -3.41 -4.95
C ASP A 14 -9.97 -1.94 -4.53
N GLY A 15 -8.98 -1.32 -3.88
CA GLY A 15 -9.08 0.08 -3.46
C GLY A 15 -9.05 1.07 -4.62
N VAL A 16 -8.42 0.69 -5.74
CA VAL A 16 -8.45 1.47 -6.99
C VAL A 16 -9.80 1.34 -7.68
N GLN A 17 -10.33 0.11 -7.75
CA GLN A 17 -11.61 -0.17 -8.39
C GLN A 17 -12.79 0.43 -7.62
N ARG A 18 -12.69 0.57 -6.29
CA ARG A 18 -13.68 1.22 -5.42
C ARG A 18 -13.52 2.74 -5.31
N GLY A 19 -12.55 3.35 -6.00
CA GLY A 19 -12.33 4.80 -5.97
C GLY A 19 -11.81 5.35 -4.64
N LEU A 20 -11.29 4.50 -3.74
CA LEU A 20 -10.84 4.87 -2.40
C LEU A 20 -9.48 5.58 -2.38
N VAL A 21 -8.78 5.64 -3.53
CA VAL A 21 -7.44 6.24 -3.65
C VAL A 21 -7.44 7.70 -3.18
N GLY A 22 -8.45 8.48 -3.55
CA GLY A 22 -8.56 9.88 -3.13
C GLY A 22 -8.76 10.03 -1.63
N GLU A 23 -9.60 9.19 -1.03
CA GLU A 23 -9.84 9.20 0.42
C GLU A 23 -8.58 8.82 1.19
N ILE A 24 -7.84 7.82 0.72
CA ILE A 24 -6.57 7.40 1.31
C ILE A 24 -5.59 8.58 1.29
N ILE A 25 -5.37 9.20 0.12
CA ILE A 25 -4.47 10.36 -0.01
C ILE A 25 -4.88 11.47 0.97
N GLN A 26 -6.18 11.78 1.02
CA GLN A 26 -6.69 12.83 1.90
C GLN A 26 -6.43 12.52 3.38
N ARG A 27 -6.54 11.26 3.82
CA ARG A 27 -6.22 10.86 5.22
C ARG A 27 -4.74 11.08 5.54
N PHE A 28 -3.85 10.73 4.62
CA PHE A 28 -2.41 10.93 4.79
C PHE A 28 -2.04 12.43 4.77
N GLU A 29 -2.62 13.22 3.88
CA GLU A 29 -2.40 14.68 3.81
C GLU A 29 -2.96 15.41 5.03
N LYS A 30 -4.16 15.03 5.53
CA LYS A 30 -4.75 15.59 6.75
C LYS A 30 -3.89 15.36 8.00
N ARG A 31 -3.11 14.27 8.05
CA ARG A 31 -2.13 14.03 9.13
C ARG A 31 -0.84 14.85 8.98
N GLY A 32 -0.65 15.56 7.86
CA GLY A 32 0.52 16.38 7.60
C GLY A 32 1.69 15.61 6.96
N TYR A 33 1.45 14.43 6.40
CA TYR A 33 2.48 13.72 5.64
C TYR A 33 2.68 14.34 4.26
N LYS A 34 3.94 14.40 3.82
CA LYS A 34 4.26 14.90 2.48
C LYS A 34 4.23 13.74 1.48
N LEU A 35 3.40 13.88 0.44
CA LEU A 35 3.44 12.99 -0.72
C LEU A 35 4.70 13.32 -1.54
N VAL A 36 5.63 12.36 -1.65
CA VAL A 36 6.89 12.52 -2.40
C VAL A 36 6.76 11.96 -3.80
N ALA A 37 6.05 10.85 -3.96
CA ALA A 37 5.82 10.24 -5.25
C ALA A 37 4.48 9.50 -5.26
N LEU A 38 3.78 9.59 -6.38
CA LEU A 38 2.60 8.80 -6.68
C LEU A 38 2.71 8.35 -8.14
N LYS A 39 2.43 7.08 -8.40
CA LYS A 39 2.40 6.55 -9.76
C LYS A 39 1.20 5.63 -9.91
N PHE A 40 0.39 5.84 -10.94
CA PHE A 40 -0.62 4.88 -11.38
C PHE A 40 0.04 3.92 -12.36
N MET A 41 0.01 2.62 -12.08
CA MET A 41 0.59 1.63 -12.98
C MET A 41 -0.09 0.27 -12.83
N GLN A 42 -0.19 -0.47 -13.93
CA GLN A 42 -0.46 -1.91 -13.86
C GLN A 42 0.86 -2.63 -13.59
N ALA A 43 0.90 -3.47 -12.56
CA ALA A 43 2.11 -4.19 -12.21
C ALA A 43 2.23 -5.45 -13.09
N GLY A 44 3.32 -5.53 -13.86
CA GLY A 44 3.65 -6.76 -14.59
C GLY A 44 4.01 -7.90 -13.64
N GLU A 45 3.77 -9.13 -14.08
CA GLU A 45 3.98 -10.35 -13.29
C GLU A 45 5.42 -10.46 -12.77
N GLU A 46 6.42 -10.13 -13.58
CA GLU A 46 7.84 -10.14 -13.18
C GLU A 46 8.14 -9.17 -12.03
N LEU A 47 7.51 -7.99 -12.04
CA LEU A 47 7.69 -6.99 -10.99
C LEU A 47 7.05 -7.46 -9.69
N LEU A 48 5.88 -8.10 -9.77
CA LEU A 48 5.19 -8.68 -8.62
C LEU A 48 5.96 -9.85 -8.03
N LYS A 49 6.48 -10.75 -8.88
CA LYS A 49 7.32 -11.88 -8.45
C LYS A 49 8.61 -11.42 -7.77
N LYS A 50 9.28 -10.39 -8.30
CA LYS A 50 10.45 -9.77 -7.65
C LYS A 50 10.08 -9.11 -6.32
N HIS A 51 8.92 -8.46 -6.25
CA HIS A 51 8.48 -7.78 -5.03
C HIS A 51 8.10 -8.75 -3.91
N TYR A 52 7.49 -9.88 -4.26
CA TYR A 52 7.06 -10.92 -3.34
C TYR A 52 8.01 -12.13 -3.30
N ALA A 53 9.27 -11.96 -3.70
CA ALA A 53 10.24 -13.07 -3.74
C ALA A 53 10.34 -13.80 -2.38
N ASP A 54 10.22 -13.07 -1.28
CA ASP A 54 10.22 -13.62 0.09
C ASP A 54 9.01 -14.53 0.39
N LEU A 55 7.92 -14.39 -0.37
CA LEU A 55 6.70 -15.19 -0.25
C LEU A 55 6.63 -16.32 -1.29
N ALA A 56 7.62 -16.48 -2.16
CA ALA A 56 7.61 -17.46 -3.24
C ALA A 56 7.43 -18.91 -2.74
N GLY A 57 7.87 -19.22 -1.52
CA GLY A 57 7.70 -20.54 -0.89
C GLY A 57 6.32 -20.80 -0.27
N ARG A 58 5.39 -19.83 -0.30
CA ARG A 58 4.05 -19.98 0.28
C ARG A 58 3.06 -20.53 -0.75
N PRO A 59 2.12 -21.40 -0.35
CA PRO A 59 1.15 -22.00 -1.28
C PRO A 59 0.18 -20.98 -1.93
N PHE A 60 0.04 -19.79 -1.34
CA PHE A 60 -0.82 -18.72 -1.84
C PHE A 60 -0.10 -17.72 -2.77
N PHE A 61 1.19 -17.90 -3.05
CA PHE A 61 1.99 -16.95 -3.83
C PHE A 61 1.44 -16.69 -5.24
N ASN A 62 1.13 -17.76 -5.98
CA ASN A 62 0.58 -17.63 -7.33
C ASN A 62 -0.79 -16.94 -7.33
N GLY A 63 -1.63 -17.23 -6.35
CA GLY A 63 -2.93 -16.56 -6.18
C GLY A 63 -2.78 -15.07 -5.88
N LEU A 64 -1.81 -14.70 -5.03
CA LEU A 64 -1.51 -13.31 -4.71
C LEU A 64 -1.00 -12.52 -5.92
N VAL A 65 -0.10 -13.13 -6.72
CA VAL A 65 0.42 -12.50 -7.95
C VAL A 65 -0.69 -12.30 -8.96
N GLN A 66 -1.54 -13.31 -9.19
CA GLN A 66 -2.68 -13.19 -10.09
C GLN A 66 -3.66 -12.12 -9.62
N TYR A 67 -4.01 -12.10 -8.34
CA TYR A 67 -4.89 -11.09 -7.74
C TYR A 67 -4.35 -9.67 -7.96
N MET A 68 -3.05 -9.47 -7.71
CA MET A 68 -2.39 -8.18 -7.92
C MET A 68 -2.27 -7.78 -9.40
N GLN A 69 -2.33 -8.75 -10.32
CA GLN A 69 -2.24 -8.52 -11.77
C GLN A 69 -3.61 -8.20 -12.39
N MET A 70 -4.71 -8.59 -11.73
CA MET A 70 -6.08 -8.36 -12.22
C MET A 70 -6.47 -6.87 -12.25
N GLY A 71 -5.80 -6.00 -11.51
CA GLY A 71 -6.13 -4.59 -11.47
C GLY A 71 -4.93 -3.65 -11.44
N PRO A 72 -5.15 -2.37 -11.80
CA PRO A 72 -4.14 -1.34 -11.66
C PRO A 72 -3.87 -1.04 -10.19
N VAL A 73 -2.65 -0.60 -9.90
CA VAL A 73 -2.19 -0.30 -8.54
C VAL A 73 -1.57 1.09 -8.49
N VAL A 74 -1.67 1.75 -7.34
CA VAL A 74 -1.17 3.13 -7.15
C VAL A 74 -0.06 3.18 -6.10
N PRO A 75 1.17 2.75 -6.40
CA PRO A 75 2.28 2.97 -5.48
C PRO A 75 2.43 4.46 -5.13
N MET A 76 2.45 4.75 -3.84
CA MET A 76 2.64 6.05 -3.20
C MET A 76 3.83 6.00 -2.25
N VAL A 77 4.56 7.10 -2.16
CA VAL A 77 5.67 7.30 -1.23
C VAL A 77 5.35 8.52 -0.38
N TRP A 78 5.29 8.30 0.92
CA TRP A 78 5.03 9.33 1.92
C TRP A 78 6.28 9.58 2.77
N GLU A 79 6.56 10.85 3.04
CA GLU A 79 7.67 11.31 3.89
C GLU A 79 7.12 12.08 5.09
N GLY A 80 7.63 11.73 6.27
CA GLY A 80 7.31 12.39 7.53
C GLY A 80 7.85 11.60 8.73
N ALA A 81 7.76 12.18 9.92
CA ALA A 81 8.19 11.52 11.14
C ALA A 81 7.25 10.34 11.46
N ASN A 82 7.83 9.16 11.77
CA ASN A 82 7.11 7.92 12.09
C ASN A 82 6.08 7.48 11.02
N VAL A 83 6.23 7.92 9.76
CA VAL A 83 5.27 7.64 8.68
C VAL A 83 5.10 6.14 8.43
N VAL A 84 6.11 5.31 8.74
CA VAL A 84 6.02 3.85 8.56
C VAL A 84 5.06 3.23 9.57
N ALA A 85 5.27 3.50 10.87
CA ALA A 85 4.43 2.99 11.96
C ALA A 85 2.99 3.50 11.82
N THR A 86 2.84 4.81 11.67
CA THR A 86 1.54 5.45 11.57
C THR A 86 0.76 5.03 10.32
N ALA A 87 1.45 4.74 9.20
CA ALA A 87 0.78 4.18 8.03
C ALA A 87 0.30 2.74 8.26
N ARG A 88 0.96 1.95 9.12
CA ARG A 88 0.48 0.59 9.46
C ARG A 88 -0.78 0.71 10.30
N ASP A 89 -0.79 1.61 11.26
CA ASP A 89 -1.97 1.85 12.10
C ASP A 89 -3.15 2.35 11.26
N MET A 90 -2.96 3.21 10.27
CA MET A 90 -4.06 3.73 9.44
C MET A 90 -4.69 2.71 8.49
N ILE A 91 -3.91 1.74 8.00
CA ILE A 91 -4.43 0.73 7.07
C ILE A 91 -5.19 -0.36 7.85
N GLY A 92 -4.97 -0.44 9.17
CA GLY A 92 -5.52 -1.50 9.98
C GLY A 92 -4.72 -2.79 9.82
N GLN A 93 -5.24 -3.86 10.41
CA GLN A 93 -4.58 -5.16 10.34
C GLN A 93 -4.76 -5.79 8.96
N THR A 94 -3.87 -6.71 8.60
CA THR A 94 -3.96 -7.48 7.35
C THR A 94 -5.28 -8.26 7.19
N ASP A 95 -5.99 -8.50 8.29
CA ASP A 95 -7.32 -9.12 8.31
C ASP A 95 -8.39 -8.02 8.49
N PRO A 96 -9.24 -7.75 7.48
CA PRO A 96 -10.26 -6.70 7.54
C PRO A 96 -11.25 -6.88 8.70
N LEU A 97 -11.45 -8.12 9.17
CA LEU A 97 -12.35 -8.44 10.28
C LEU A 97 -11.74 -8.10 11.65
N LYS A 98 -10.42 -7.87 11.71
CA LYS A 98 -9.68 -7.47 12.91
C LYS A 98 -9.23 -6.01 12.88
N SER A 99 -9.59 -5.26 11.84
CA SER A 99 -9.34 -3.84 11.79
C SER A 99 -10.23 -3.09 12.78
N ASN A 100 -9.64 -2.13 13.47
CA ASN A 100 -10.38 -1.32 14.43
C ASN A 100 -11.32 -0.35 13.69
N PRO A 101 -12.46 0.03 14.29
CA PRO A 101 -13.34 1.03 13.69
C PRO A 101 -12.57 2.33 13.40
N GLY A 102 -12.49 2.73 12.13
CA GLY A 102 -11.78 3.92 11.68
C GLY A 102 -10.46 3.67 10.93
N THR A 103 -10.02 2.41 10.80
CA THR A 103 -8.88 1.99 9.96
C THR A 103 -9.34 1.13 8.81
#